data_AF-A0AAU2PVY4-F1
#
_entry.id   AF-A0AAU2PVY4-F1
#
_cell.length_a   1.000
_cell.length_b   1.000
_cell.length_c   1.000
_cell.angle_alpha   90.00
_cell.angle_beta   90.00
_cell.angle_gamma   90.00
#
_symmetry.space_group_name_H-M   'P 1'
#
loop_
_entity.id
_entity.type
_entity.pdbx_description
1 polymer ?
#
loop_
_entity_poly.entity_id
_entity_poly.type
_entity_poly.pdbx_seq_one_letter_code
_entity_poly.pdbx_strand_id
1 'polypeptide(L)'
;MARLLMLGAGIDIYRKYILETLHARGDDVALIDTVPRPWTEPFVRAGVKVDLRDRDAVGEAALSLHRDAPFDGVLTYDEAQVELTAYVAALLGLPGLSPEAAARCRDKRAMRAAFEAAGVPSARSVLVDDAEGAAAAAAGLGYPVVVKPRNLGGSIGVVRADDERELRAVFKVAAEAGFARIDPEPGVLVEQYLDGPEYSVESVVRDGRVLVCGITDKTVGFAPYFEELGHVCRAPGTGPHDQQLIDTAVAAHRALGITVGATHSELRMTADGPRMIEVAARLGGDQIPYVHRLASGVDMVALTVEALTGGAGTESDRTESARAEADADLWADTDPGRVRPGVAGIRMLYPQHDGVVRALGAPEPAGHLWREMVWHVEEGRHVQLPPRGFLSRLGHVIARADDERQLRVRLDAAVASLRIEIEAVPAPGDLA
;
A
#
# COMPACT_ATOMS: atom_id res chain seq x y z
N MET A 1 9.39 13.66 -20.51
CA MET A 1 8.73 14.64 -19.64
C MET A 1 7.25 14.54 -19.91
N ALA A 2 6.50 14.04 -18.94
CA ALA A 2 5.05 13.90 -19.00
C ALA A 2 4.36 15.02 -18.21
N ARG A 3 3.13 15.33 -18.59
CA ARG A 3 2.21 16.17 -17.81
C ARG A 3 1.24 15.26 -17.05
N LEU A 4 1.23 15.37 -15.73
CA LEU A 4 0.52 14.45 -14.86
C LEU A 4 -0.50 15.20 -14.01
N LEU A 5 -1.68 14.59 -13.85
CA LEU A 5 -2.65 15.00 -12.85
C LEU A 5 -2.57 14.04 -11.65
N MET A 6 -2.24 14.58 -10.48
CA MET A 6 -2.25 13.85 -9.21
C MET A 6 -3.51 14.15 -8.41
N LEU A 7 -4.18 13.10 -7.92
CA LEU A 7 -5.31 13.23 -6.98
C LEU A 7 -4.85 12.83 -5.57
N GLY A 8 -4.77 13.80 -4.66
CA GLY A 8 -4.35 13.61 -3.27
C GLY A 8 -2.85 13.34 -3.11
N ALA A 9 -2.12 14.29 -2.52
CA ALA A 9 -0.68 14.16 -2.30
C ALA A 9 -0.34 13.40 -1.00
N GLY A 10 -1.31 13.27 -0.09
CA GLY A 10 -1.10 12.65 1.22
C GLY A 10 -0.21 13.49 2.14
N ILE A 11 0.54 12.81 3.02
CA ILE A 11 1.48 13.46 3.94
C ILE A 11 2.92 13.23 3.46
N ASP A 12 3.75 14.26 3.65
CA ASP A 12 5.13 14.33 3.19
C ASP A 12 5.98 13.15 3.65
N ILE A 13 5.88 12.77 4.94
CA ILE A 13 6.63 11.65 5.54
C ILE A 13 6.53 10.37 4.70
N TYR A 14 5.36 10.09 4.11
CA TYR A 14 5.15 8.88 3.31
C TYR A 14 5.17 9.10 1.80
N ARG A 15 5.02 10.34 1.32
CA ARG A 15 4.73 10.62 -0.10
C ARG A 15 5.69 11.59 -0.75
N LYS A 16 6.54 12.30 0.00
CA LYS A 16 7.44 13.31 -0.56
C LYS A 16 8.40 12.74 -1.60
N TYR A 17 8.97 11.55 -1.36
CA TYR A 17 9.90 10.89 -2.29
C TYR A 17 9.29 10.70 -3.70
N ILE A 18 7.97 10.58 -3.79
CA ILE A 18 7.25 10.42 -5.04
C ILE A 18 7.33 11.71 -5.85
N LEU A 19 6.93 12.85 -5.25
CA LEU A 19 7.01 14.15 -5.91
C LEU A 19 8.45 14.56 -6.21
N GLU A 20 9.41 14.24 -5.33
CA GLU A 20 10.84 14.42 -5.59
C GLU A 20 11.29 13.64 -6.83
N THR A 21 10.76 12.42 -7.03
CA THR A 21 11.06 11.61 -8.21
C THR A 21 10.49 12.20 -9.48
N LEU A 22 9.21 12.59 -9.46
CA LEU A 22 8.56 13.22 -10.61
C LEU A 22 9.28 14.52 -11.00
N HIS A 23 9.62 15.34 -10.00
CA HIS A 23 10.37 16.58 -10.21
C HIS A 23 11.78 16.32 -10.78
N ALA A 24 12.51 15.34 -10.26
CA ALA A 24 13.85 14.99 -10.76
C ALA A 24 13.83 14.46 -12.21
N ARG A 25 12.74 13.79 -12.61
CA ARG A 25 12.49 13.39 -14.01
C ARG A 25 12.09 14.56 -14.91
N GLY A 26 11.78 15.71 -14.31
CA GLY A 26 11.27 16.90 -14.98
C GLY A 26 9.80 16.81 -15.32
N ASP A 27 9.02 15.85 -14.79
CA ASP A 27 7.59 15.73 -15.09
C ASP A 27 6.80 16.92 -14.52
N ASP A 28 5.82 17.42 -15.27
CA ASP A 28 4.97 18.57 -14.91
C ASP A 28 3.71 18.09 -14.19
N VAL A 29 3.61 18.33 -12.88
CA VAL A 29 2.52 17.83 -12.03
C VAL A 29 1.53 18.94 -11.68
N ALA A 30 0.25 18.72 -11.99
CA ALA A 30 -0.86 19.42 -11.35
C ALA A 30 -1.46 18.55 -10.24
N LEU A 31 -1.88 19.18 -9.14
CA LEU A 31 -2.44 18.51 -7.97
C LEU A 31 -3.87 18.97 -7.71
N ILE A 32 -4.78 18.02 -7.50
CA ILE A 32 -6.08 18.25 -6.85
C ILE A 32 -6.05 17.58 -5.48
N ASP A 33 -6.34 18.33 -4.42
CA ASP A 33 -6.38 17.83 -3.04
C ASP A 33 -7.48 18.52 -2.22
N THR A 34 -8.08 17.81 -1.26
CA THR A 34 -9.10 18.37 -0.35
C THR A 34 -8.51 19.50 0.50
N VAL A 35 -7.24 19.40 0.86
CA VAL A 35 -6.54 20.39 1.69
C VAL A 35 -5.29 20.90 0.97
N PRO A 36 -5.00 22.21 1.02
CA PRO A 36 -3.72 22.71 0.55
C PRO A 36 -2.56 22.02 1.29
N ARG A 37 -1.51 21.66 0.54
CA ARG A 37 -0.33 20.97 1.05
C ARG A 37 0.90 21.82 0.77
N PRO A 38 1.30 22.75 1.66
CA PRO A 38 2.42 23.65 1.37
C PRO A 38 3.74 22.92 1.02
N TRP A 39 3.95 21.73 1.59
CA TRP A 39 5.12 20.91 1.28
C TRP A 39 5.21 20.45 -0.19
N THR A 40 4.10 20.48 -0.94
CA THR A 40 4.08 20.08 -2.36
C THR A 40 4.47 21.21 -3.31
N GLU A 41 4.40 22.47 -2.86
CA GLU A 41 4.61 23.67 -3.69
C GLU A 41 5.92 23.65 -4.51
N PRO A 42 7.06 23.14 -4.00
CA PRO A 42 8.29 23.07 -4.80
C PRO A 42 8.23 22.08 -5.97
N PHE A 43 7.26 21.16 -5.97
CA PHE A 43 7.22 20.02 -6.89
C PHE A 43 6.06 20.08 -7.88
N VAL A 44 5.06 20.94 -7.68
CA VAL A 44 3.85 21.01 -8.49
C VAL A 44 3.75 22.35 -9.21
N ARG A 45 3.29 22.33 -10.47
CA ARG A 45 3.02 23.55 -11.25
C ARG A 45 1.79 24.28 -10.74
N ALA A 46 0.77 23.53 -10.33
CA ALA A 46 -0.50 24.06 -9.87
C ALA A 46 -1.13 23.14 -8.83
N GLY A 47 -1.71 23.72 -7.78
CA GLY A 47 -2.53 23.03 -6.79
C GLY A 47 -3.94 23.61 -6.78
N VAL A 48 -4.95 22.75 -6.91
CA VAL A 48 -6.37 23.12 -6.83
C VAL A 48 -6.99 22.45 -5.62
N LYS A 49 -7.66 23.24 -4.80
CA LYS A 49 -8.39 22.73 -3.64
C LYS A 49 -9.80 22.31 -4.06
N VAL A 50 -10.07 21.01 -4.06
CA VAL A 50 -11.40 20.43 -4.30
C VAL A 50 -11.59 19.29 -3.33
N ASP A 51 -12.77 19.16 -2.73
CA ASP A 51 -13.05 17.98 -1.91
C ASP A 51 -13.01 16.73 -2.79
N LEU A 52 -12.04 15.85 -2.55
CA LEU A 52 -11.88 14.60 -3.28
C LEU A 52 -13.06 13.62 -3.09
N ARG A 53 -13.98 13.91 -2.16
CA ARG A 53 -15.24 13.16 -2.02
C ARG A 53 -16.32 13.63 -2.99
N ASP A 54 -16.17 14.82 -3.56
CA ASP A 54 -17.06 15.36 -4.58
C ASP A 54 -16.54 14.99 -5.97
N ARG A 55 -16.96 13.80 -6.42
CA ARG A 55 -16.56 13.24 -7.72
C ARG A 55 -16.83 14.19 -8.89
N ASP A 56 -17.94 14.91 -8.87
CA ASP A 56 -18.35 15.77 -9.97
C ASP A 56 -17.48 17.04 -9.99
N ALA A 57 -17.29 17.69 -8.84
CA ALA A 57 -16.40 18.85 -8.74
C ALA A 57 -14.96 18.53 -9.13
N VAL A 58 -14.45 17.34 -8.78
CA VAL A 58 -13.12 16.88 -9.20
C VAL A 58 -13.07 16.68 -10.72
N GLY A 59 -14.11 16.09 -11.31
CA GLY A 59 -14.21 15.92 -12.76
C GLY A 59 -14.21 17.24 -13.52
N GLU A 60 -14.97 18.24 -13.04
CA GLU A 60 -15.00 19.59 -13.60
C GLU A 60 -13.63 20.28 -13.53
N ALA A 61 -12.97 20.21 -12.37
CA ALA A 61 -11.64 20.76 -12.19
C ALA A 61 -10.62 20.08 -13.12
N ALA A 62 -10.66 18.75 -13.23
CA ALA A 62 -9.78 17.99 -14.10
C ALA A 62 -9.98 18.36 -15.58
N LEU A 63 -11.22 18.47 -16.05
CA LEU A 63 -11.56 18.89 -17.41
C LEU A 63 -11.09 20.33 -17.71
N SER A 64 -11.24 21.25 -16.75
CA SER A 64 -10.75 22.62 -16.90
C SER A 64 -9.23 22.65 -17.03
N LEU A 65 -8.51 22.00 -16.12
CA LEU A 65 -7.05 21.95 -16.14
C LEU A 65 -6.51 21.28 -17.41
N HIS A 66 -7.15 20.19 -17.85
CA HIS A 66 -6.75 19.46 -19.05
C HIS A 66 -6.97 20.27 -20.33
N ARG A 67 -7.99 21.13 -20.38
CA ARG A 67 -8.23 22.05 -21.50
C ARG A 67 -7.13 23.11 -21.63
N ASP A 68 -6.65 23.62 -20.48
CA ASP A 68 -5.61 24.65 -20.44
C ASP A 68 -4.21 24.06 -20.74
N ALA A 69 -3.94 22.86 -20.21
CA ALA A 69 -2.71 22.11 -20.44
C ALA A 69 -3.00 20.60 -20.42
N PRO A 70 -3.09 19.94 -21.60
CA PRO A 70 -3.42 18.52 -21.68
C PRO A 70 -2.45 17.65 -20.87
N PHE A 71 -3.02 16.72 -20.11
CA PHE A 71 -2.30 15.72 -19.32
C PHE A 71 -2.06 14.46 -20.16
N ASP A 72 -0.94 13.80 -19.90
CA ASP A 72 -0.58 12.51 -20.49
C ASP A 72 -1.01 11.33 -19.58
N GLY A 73 -1.27 11.59 -18.30
CA GLY A 73 -1.69 10.56 -17.34
C GLY A 73 -2.29 11.13 -16.06
N VAL A 74 -3.10 10.30 -15.38
CA VAL A 74 -3.69 10.61 -14.07
C VAL A 74 -3.22 9.55 -13.09
N LEU A 75 -2.82 9.97 -11.90
CA LEU A 75 -2.31 9.04 -10.88
C LEU A 75 -2.73 9.43 -9.47
N THR A 76 -2.69 8.45 -8.59
CA THR A 76 -2.76 8.63 -7.14
C THR A 76 -1.93 7.56 -6.46
N TYR A 77 -1.59 7.83 -5.20
CA TYR A 77 -0.93 6.89 -4.31
C TYR A 77 -1.71 6.69 -3.01
N ASP A 78 -2.88 7.33 -2.89
CA ASP A 78 -3.78 7.19 -1.76
C ASP A 78 -4.86 6.16 -2.08
N GLU A 79 -5.03 5.17 -1.20
CA GLU A 79 -6.01 4.10 -1.32
C GLU A 79 -7.42 4.64 -1.55
N ALA A 80 -7.75 5.72 -0.84
CA ALA A 80 -9.05 6.36 -0.91
C ALA A 80 -9.39 6.94 -2.29
N GLN A 81 -8.39 7.16 -3.16
CA GLN A 81 -8.54 7.88 -4.42
C GLN A 81 -8.46 6.99 -5.65
N VAL A 82 -8.22 5.68 -5.51
CA VAL A 82 -8.04 4.76 -6.64
C VAL A 82 -9.23 4.78 -7.61
N GLU A 83 -10.47 4.69 -7.08
CA GLU A 83 -11.69 4.75 -7.90
C GLU A 83 -11.89 6.11 -8.56
N LEU A 84 -11.61 7.20 -7.82
CA LEU A 84 -11.72 8.56 -8.36
C LEU A 84 -10.71 8.80 -9.48
N THR A 85 -9.47 8.32 -9.32
CA THR A 85 -8.43 8.39 -10.35
C THR A 85 -8.82 7.60 -11.60
N ALA A 86 -9.38 6.39 -11.45
CA ALA A 86 -9.91 5.62 -12.57
C ALA A 86 -11.04 6.35 -13.30
N TYR A 87 -11.96 6.97 -12.55
CA TYR A 87 -13.02 7.81 -13.11
C TYR A 87 -12.46 9.00 -13.90
N VAL A 88 -11.52 9.76 -13.32
CA VAL A 88 -10.94 10.94 -13.97
C VAL A 88 -10.11 10.55 -15.21
N ALA A 89 -9.34 9.46 -15.15
CA ALA A 89 -8.63 8.96 -16.32
C ALA A 89 -9.59 8.64 -17.48
N ALA A 90 -10.69 7.93 -17.18
CA ALA A 90 -11.72 7.62 -18.18
C ALA A 90 -12.41 8.89 -18.71
N LEU A 91 -12.71 9.85 -17.85
CA LEU A 91 -13.33 11.13 -18.20
C LEU A 91 -12.46 11.94 -19.18
N LEU A 92 -11.14 11.90 -18.99
CA LEU A 92 -10.17 12.59 -19.84
C LEU A 92 -9.74 11.78 -21.07
N GLY A 93 -10.18 10.52 -21.21
CA GLY A 93 -9.75 9.63 -22.29
C GLY A 93 -8.27 9.23 -22.19
N LEU A 94 -7.71 9.18 -20.98
CA LEU A 94 -6.32 8.85 -20.71
C LEU A 94 -6.15 7.39 -20.25
N PRO A 95 -4.95 6.81 -20.41
CA PRO A 95 -4.64 5.51 -19.82
C PRO A 95 -4.87 5.52 -18.31
N GLY A 96 -5.54 4.48 -17.81
CA GLY A 96 -5.85 4.33 -16.41
C GLY A 96 -6.56 3.02 -16.15
N LEU A 97 -6.64 2.64 -14.87
CA LEU A 97 -7.42 1.49 -14.46
C LEU A 97 -8.89 1.69 -14.88
N SER A 98 -9.54 0.64 -15.37
CA SER A 98 -10.99 0.74 -15.63
C SER A 98 -11.74 0.98 -14.32
N PRO A 99 -12.85 1.75 -14.32
CA PRO A 99 -13.65 1.95 -13.11
C PRO A 99 -14.10 0.63 -12.46
N GLU A 100 -14.38 -0.40 -13.28
CA GLU A 100 -14.76 -1.72 -12.78
C GLU A 100 -13.62 -2.45 -12.07
N ALA A 101 -12.40 -2.41 -12.63
CA ALA A 101 -11.23 -2.99 -11.99
C ALA A 101 -10.85 -2.23 -10.71
N ALA A 102 -10.98 -0.90 -10.72
CA ALA A 102 -10.77 -0.07 -9.52
C ALA A 102 -11.73 -0.45 -8.39
N ALA A 103 -13.03 -0.57 -8.69
CA ALA A 103 -14.04 -1.01 -7.73
C ALA A 103 -13.75 -2.42 -7.20
N ARG A 104 -13.36 -3.36 -8.07
CA ARG A 104 -12.97 -4.72 -7.67
C ARG A 104 -11.77 -4.73 -6.72
N CYS A 105 -10.79 -3.85 -6.91
CA CYS A 105 -9.64 -3.74 -6.01
C CYS A 105 -9.98 -3.10 -4.66
N ARG A 106 -10.95 -2.18 -4.61
CA ARG A 106 -11.33 -1.45 -3.39
C ARG A 106 -12.31 -2.19 -2.49
N ASP A 107 -13.12 -3.07 -3.07
CA ASP A 107 -14.06 -3.91 -2.34
C ASP A 107 -13.50 -5.32 -2.14
N LYS A 108 -13.14 -5.66 -0.90
CA LYS A 108 -12.59 -6.98 -0.55
C LYS A 108 -13.56 -8.12 -0.89
N ARG A 109 -14.89 -7.92 -0.84
CA ARG A 109 -15.86 -8.94 -1.28
C ARG A 109 -15.79 -9.16 -2.78
N ALA A 110 -15.79 -8.09 -3.57
CA ALA A 110 -15.70 -8.18 -5.02
C ALA A 110 -14.35 -8.80 -5.46
N MET A 111 -13.27 -8.43 -4.77
CA MET A 111 -11.95 -9.01 -4.95
C MET A 111 -11.95 -10.53 -4.72
N ARG A 112 -12.54 -10.99 -3.61
CA ARG A 112 -12.65 -12.42 -3.30
C ARG A 112 -13.47 -13.17 -4.34
N ALA A 113 -14.60 -12.62 -4.77
CA ALA A 113 -15.43 -13.21 -5.81
C ALA A 113 -14.68 -13.32 -7.15
N ALA A 114 -13.87 -12.32 -7.51
CA ALA A 114 -13.04 -12.36 -8.70
C ALA A 114 -11.94 -13.45 -8.60
N PHE A 115 -11.32 -13.61 -7.43
CA PHE A 115 -10.34 -14.67 -7.21
C PHE A 115 -10.97 -16.06 -7.29
N GLU A 116 -12.13 -16.27 -6.66
CA GLU A 116 -12.86 -17.54 -6.73
C GLU A 116 -13.25 -17.89 -8.16
N ALA A 117 -13.82 -16.94 -8.91
CA ALA A 117 -14.22 -17.14 -10.30
C ALA A 117 -13.04 -17.47 -11.23
N ALA A 118 -11.85 -16.94 -10.93
CA ALA A 118 -10.63 -17.17 -11.71
C ALA A 118 -9.78 -18.34 -11.19
N GLY A 119 -10.16 -18.99 -10.08
CA GLY A 119 -9.37 -20.04 -9.44
C GLY A 119 -8.06 -19.55 -8.80
N VAL A 120 -7.97 -18.26 -8.47
CA VAL A 120 -6.81 -17.69 -7.77
C VAL A 120 -6.88 -18.07 -6.28
N PRO A 121 -5.84 -18.72 -5.71
CA PRO A 121 -5.82 -19.05 -4.29
C PRO A 121 -5.96 -17.80 -3.40
N SER A 122 -7.02 -17.75 -2.58
CA SER A 122 -7.23 -16.69 -1.58
C SER A 122 -7.88 -17.26 -0.30
N ALA A 123 -8.01 -16.43 0.73
CA ALA A 123 -8.83 -16.80 1.90
C ALA A 123 -10.29 -17.05 1.48
N ARG A 124 -10.89 -18.12 2.02
CA ARG A 124 -12.35 -18.30 1.98
C ARG A 124 -12.99 -17.20 2.82
N SER A 125 -14.04 -16.56 2.30
CA SER A 125 -14.57 -15.30 2.84
C SER A 125 -16.09 -15.29 2.77
N VAL A 126 -16.74 -14.84 3.85
CA VAL A 126 -18.20 -14.71 3.95
C VAL A 126 -18.53 -13.30 4.44
N LEU A 127 -19.39 -12.58 3.72
CA LEU A 127 -19.93 -11.30 4.16
C LEU A 127 -21.10 -11.53 5.12
N VAL A 128 -21.07 -10.86 6.26
CA VAL A 128 -22.09 -10.95 7.31
C VAL A 128 -22.45 -9.55 7.81
N ASP A 129 -23.67 -9.40 8.32
CA ASP A 129 -24.18 -8.10 8.79
C ASP A 129 -24.14 -7.97 10.32
N ASP A 130 -24.06 -9.10 11.04
CA ASP A 130 -24.08 -9.14 12.50
C ASP A 130 -23.22 -10.26 13.09
N ALA A 131 -23.08 -10.26 14.41
CA ALA A 131 -22.26 -11.21 15.14
C ALA A 131 -22.81 -12.66 15.10
N GLU A 132 -24.12 -12.85 14.90
CA GLU A 132 -24.71 -14.20 14.77
C GLU A 132 -24.37 -14.80 13.40
N GLY A 133 -24.53 -14.01 12.34
CA GLY A 133 -24.06 -14.35 11.00
C GLY A 133 -22.56 -14.63 10.99
N ALA A 134 -21.77 -13.85 11.73
CA ALA A 134 -20.34 -14.09 11.88
C ALA A 134 -20.04 -15.45 12.52
N ALA A 135 -20.71 -15.79 13.62
CA ALA A 135 -20.55 -17.08 14.30
C ALA A 135 -20.96 -18.25 13.39
N ALA A 136 -22.07 -18.14 12.66
CA ALA A 136 -22.51 -19.14 11.70
C ALA A 136 -21.50 -19.34 10.56
N ALA A 137 -20.95 -18.25 10.02
CA ALA A 137 -19.91 -18.30 8.99
C ALA A 137 -18.64 -18.97 9.51
N ALA A 138 -18.19 -18.60 10.71
CA ALA A 138 -16.99 -19.17 11.32
C ALA A 138 -17.13 -20.67 11.62
N ALA A 139 -18.32 -21.14 12.00
CA ALA A 139 -18.59 -22.58 12.17
C ALA A 139 -18.41 -23.38 10.87
N GLY A 140 -18.70 -22.79 9.71
CA GLY A 140 -18.47 -23.41 8.39
C GLY A 140 -17.03 -23.28 7.90
N LEU A 141 -16.33 -22.19 8.22
CA LEU A 141 -14.93 -21.96 7.83
C LEU A 141 -13.94 -22.77 8.68
N GLY A 142 -14.22 -22.90 9.97
CA GLY A 142 -13.30 -23.38 10.99
C GLY A 142 -12.44 -22.25 11.57
N TYR A 143 -12.13 -22.35 12.86
CA TYR A 143 -11.22 -21.43 13.55
C TYR A 143 -9.75 -21.81 13.35
N PRO A 144 -8.82 -20.83 13.41
CA PRO A 144 -9.07 -19.40 13.61
C PRO A 144 -9.62 -18.68 12.38
N VAL A 145 -10.33 -17.58 12.62
CA VAL A 145 -10.89 -16.70 11.57
C VAL A 145 -10.38 -15.26 11.74
N VAL A 146 -10.51 -14.46 10.69
CA VAL A 146 -10.24 -13.03 10.69
C VAL A 146 -11.52 -12.27 10.37
N VAL A 147 -11.87 -11.28 11.20
CA VAL A 147 -12.90 -10.29 10.89
C VAL A 147 -12.27 -9.04 10.32
N LYS A 148 -12.89 -8.45 9.30
CA LYS A 148 -12.43 -7.17 8.73
C LYS A 148 -13.50 -6.36 8.01
N PRO A 149 -13.35 -5.03 7.95
CA PRO A 149 -14.18 -4.16 7.12
C PRO A 149 -14.00 -4.47 5.63
N ARG A 150 -15.03 -4.17 4.84
CA ARG A 150 -15.06 -4.47 3.40
C ARG A 150 -14.13 -3.61 2.54
N ASN A 151 -13.96 -2.32 2.87
CA ASN A 151 -13.26 -1.36 2.00
C ASN A 151 -12.18 -0.51 2.70
N LEU A 152 -11.83 -0.76 3.96
CA LEU A 152 -10.74 -0.02 4.62
C LEU A 152 -9.35 -0.58 4.25
N GLY A 153 -8.29 0.12 4.66
CA GLY A 153 -6.89 -0.28 4.47
C GLY A 153 -6.04 -0.07 5.74
N GLY A 154 -4.78 -0.49 5.70
CA GLY A 154 -3.82 -0.30 6.80
C GLY A 154 -4.14 -1.15 8.04
N SER A 155 -4.70 -2.35 7.86
CA SER A 155 -5.13 -3.26 8.93
C SER A 155 -6.18 -2.69 9.91
N ILE A 156 -6.77 -1.52 9.63
CA ILE A 156 -7.78 -0.90 10.48
C ILE A 156 -9.01 -1.79 10.56
N GLY A 157 -9.39 -2.16 11.80
CA GLY A 157 -10.54 -3.04 12.06
C GLY A 157 -10.30 -4.53 11.74
N VAL A 158 -9.07 -4.94 11.38
CA VAL A 158 -8.74 -6.33 11.08
C VAL A 158 -8.32 -7.06 12.35
N VAL A 159 -9.04 -8.11 12.74
CA VAL A 159 -8.80 -8.82 14.01
C VAL A 159 -8.93 -10.33 13.83
N ARG A 160 -8.00 -11.10 14.40
CA ARG A 160 -8.08 -12.56 14.50
C ARG A 160 -8.96 -12.98 15.69
N ALA A 161 -9.74 -14.03 15.51
CA ALA A 161 -10.46 -14.71 16.58
C ALA A 161 -10.16 -16.21 16.54
N ASP A 162 -9.76 -16.77 17.67
CA ASP A 162 -9.42 -18.20 17.80
C ASP A 162 -10.63 -19.06 18.19
N ASP A 163 -11.70 -18.44 18.69
CA ASP A 163 -12.96 -19.11 19.01
C ASP A 163 -14.20 -18.20 18.84
N GLU A 164 -15.39 -18.75 19.04
CA GLU A 164 -16.66 -18.01 18.90
C GLU A 164 -16.81 -16.87 19.91
N ARG A 165 -16.33 -17.07 21.14
CA ARG A 165 -16.40 -16.05 22.19
C ARG A 165 -15.55 -14.84 21.81
N GLU A 166 -14.33 -15.08 21.32
CA GLU A 166 -13.45 -14.05 20.81
C GLU A 166 -14.05 -13.34 19.60
N LEU A 167 -14.56 -14.12 18.63
CA LEU A 167 -15.21 -13.57 17.43
C LEU A 167 -16.31 -12.57 17.78
N ARG A 168 -17.21 -12.96 18.70
CA ARG A 168 -18.29 -12.09 19.17
C ARG A 168 -17.78 -10.84 19.86
N ALA A 169 -16.67 -10.95 20.61
CA ALA A 169 -16.06 -9.82 21.29
C ALA A 169 -15.40 -8.82 20.32
N VAL A 170 -14.79 -9.31 19.24
CA VAL A 170 -14.04 -8.48 18.27
C VAL A 170 -14.86 -8.03 17.07
N PHE A 171 -16.03 -8.62 16.80
CA PHE A 171 -16.87 -8.26 15.66
C PHE A 171 -17.14 -6.75 15.56
N LYS A 172 -17.46 -6.11 16.70
CA LYS A 172 -17.71 -4.66 16.77
C LYS A 172 -16.51 -3.82 16.35
N VAL A 173 -15.28 -4.31 16.55
CA VAL A 173 -14.05 -3.59 16.16
C VAL A 173 -13.98 -3.46 14.64
N ALA A 174 -14.38 -4.50 13.90
CA ALA A 174 -14.48 -4.44 12.45
C ALA A 174 -15.71 -3.64 11.98
N ALA A 175 -16.87 -3.85 12.62
CA ALA A 175 -18.12 -3.21 12.21
C ALA A 175 -18.13 -1.68 12.43
N GLU A 176 -17.45 -1.20 13.46
CA GLU A 176 -17.40 0.23 13.82
C GLU A 176 -16.10 0.91 13.34
N ALA A 177 -15.23 0.18 12.64
CA ALA A 177 -13.99 0.74 12.10
C ALA A 177 -14.30 1.83 11.07
N GLY A 178 -13.56 2.92 11.14
CA GLY A 178 -13.64 4.01 10.19
C GLY A 178 -12.25 4.52 9.81
N PHE A 179 -12.18 5.13 8.63
CA PHE A 179 -10.99 5.84 8.18
C PHE A 179 -11.42 7.19 7.61
N ALA A 180 -10.86 8.29 8.11
CA ALA A 180 -11.40 9.64 7.87
C ALA A 180 -11.60 10.03 6.38
N ARG A 181 -10.94 9.33 5.45
CA ARG A 181 -11.02 9.56 4.00
C ARG A 181 -11.80 8.51 3.22
N ILE A 182 -12.31 7.46 3.87
CA ILE A 182 -13.04 6.36 3.24
C ILE A 182 -14.34 6.16 4.02
N ASP A 183 -15.46 6.32 3.33
CA ASP A 183 -16.75 5.95 3.91
C ASP A 183 -16.82 4.43 4.05
N PRO A 184 -17.13 3.90 5.24
CA PRO A 184 -17.19 2.46 5.44
C PRO A 184 -18.37 1.87 4.65
N GLU A 185 -18.09 0.82 3.91
CA GLU A 185 -19.12 0.01 3.26
C GLU A 185 -19.80 -0.91 4.29
N PRO A 186 -21.14 -1.10 4.24
CA PRO A 186 -21.84 -2.02 5.12
C PRO A 186 -21.33 -3.47 5.01
N GLY A 187 -21.42 -4.17 6.15
CA GLY A 187 -21.06 -5.58 6.29
C GLY A 187 -19.60 -5.80 6.70
N VAL A 188 -19.38 -6.93 7.37
CA VAL A 188 -18.07 -7.41 7.84
C VAL A 188 -17.73 -8.70 7.12
N LEU A 189 -16.48 -8.86 6.70
CA LEU A 189 -15.99 -10.12 6.17
C LEU A 189 -15.48 -11.00 7.30
N VAL A 190 -15.94 -12.25 7.36
CA VAL A 190 -15.34 -13.33 8.15
C VAL A 190 -14.55 -14.20 7.18
N GLU A 191 -13.24 -14.26 7.38
CA GLU A 191 -12.33 -15.02 6.53
C GLU A 191 -11.62 -16.13 7.28
N GLN A 192 -11.30 -17.21 6.57
CA GLN A 192 -10.32 -18.18 7.03
C GLN A 192 -9.00 -17.48 7.36
N TYR A 193 -8.44 -17.76 8.54
CA TYR A 193 -7.08 -17.32 8.84
C TYR A 193 -6.06 -18.09 7.98
N LEU A 194 -5.18 -17.35 7.31
CA LEU A 194 -4.09 -17.90 6.51
C LEU A 194 -2.83 -17.98 7.38
N ASP A 195 -2.51 -19.16 7.89
CA ASP A 195 -1.30 -19.36 8.71
C ASP A 195 -0.03 -19.46 7.85
N GLY A 196 1.06 -18.85 8.31
CA GLY A 196 2.34 -18.77 7.61
C GLY A 196 2.83 -17.34 7.36
N PRO A 197 4.07 -17.12 6.86
CA PRO A 197 4.66 -15.80 6.70
C PRO A 197 3.94 -14.93 5.66
N GLU A 198 3.94 -13.62 5.89
CA GLU A 198 3.29 -12.63 5.02
C GLU A 198 4.31 -11.94 4.11
N TYR A 199 3.92 -11.77 2.86
CA TYR A 199 4.71 -11.12 1.82
C TYR A 199 3.86 -10.09 1.09
N SER A 200 4.52 -9.14 0.45
CA SER A 200 3.92 -8.42 -0.67
C SER A 200 4.77 -8.49 -1.94
N VAL A 201 4.07 -8.46 -3.08
CA VAL A 201 4.63 -8.41 -4.42
C VAL A 201 4.31 -7.05 -4.99
N GLU A 202 5.35 -6.25 -5.25
CA GLU A 202 5.22 -4.92 -5.82
C GLU A 202 5.32 -5.04 -7.34
N SER A 203 4.36 -4.46 -8.07
CA SER A 203 4.34 -4.59 -9.52
C SER A 203 3.92 -3.30 -10.21
N VAL A 204 4.33 -3.17 -11.47
CA VAL A 204 3.81 -2.17 -12.41
C VAL A 204 3.22 -2.92 -13.59
N VAL A 205 1.99 -2.59 -13.95
CA VAL A 205 1.25 -3.19 -15.05
C VAL A 205 1.18 -2.22 -16.21
N ARG A 206 1.33 -2.72 -17.43
CA ARG A 206 1.08 -1.98 -18.67
C ARG A 206 0.52 -2.92 -19.72
N ASP A 207 -0.58 -2.53 -20.36
CA ASP A 207 -1.27 -3.32 -21.39
C ASP A 207 -1.56 -4.76 -20.94
N GLY A 208 -1.90 -4.94 -19.65
CA GLY A 208 -2.15 -6.24 -19.02
C GLY A 208 -0.91 -7.08 -18.70
N ARG A 209 0.29 -6.58 -19.03
CA ARG A 209 1.57 -7.23 -18.71
C ARG A 209 2.07 -6.73 -17.36
N VAL A 210 2.47 -7.67 -16.51
CA VAL A 210 2.89 -7.39 -15.14
C VAL A 210 4.41 -7.45 -15.05
N LEU A 211 5.03 -6.34 -14.67
CA LEU A 211 6.42 -6.28 -14.25
C LEU A 211 6.47 -6.37 -12.73
N VAL A 212 7.10 -7.41 -12.19
CA VAL A 212 7.35 -7.52 -10.75
C VAL A 212 8.62 -6.75 -10.41
N CYS A 213 8.46 -5.69 -9.61
CA CYS A 213 9.54 -4.78 -9.25
C CYS A 213 10.27 -5.22 -7.96
N GLY A 214 9.61 -6.01 -7.11
CA GLY A 214 10.18 -6.38 -5.81
C GLY A 214 9.30 -7.32 -5.00
N ILE A 215 9.95 -8.05 -4.09
CA ILE A 215 9.29 -8.87 -3.08
C ILE A 215 9.62 -8.30 -1.69
N THR A 216 8.60 -8.21 -0.85
CA THR A 216 8.71 -7.67 0.50
C THR A 216 8.34 -8.73 1.52
N ASP A 217 9.20 -8.97 2.51
CA ASP A 217 8.84 -9.75 3.70
C ASP A 217 8.20 -8.80 4.72
N LYS A 218 6.98 -9.11 5.15
CA LYS A 218 6.23 -8.28 6.09
C LYS A 218 6.39 -8.83 7.51
N THR A 219 6.71 -7.95 8.45
CA THR A 219 6.67 -8.25 9.89
C THR A 219 5.43 -7.58 10.47
N VAL A 220 4.46 -8.40 10.91
CA VAL A 220 3.25 -7.94 11.59
C VAL A 220 3.30 -8.30 13.07
N GLY A 221 2.59 -7.54 13.90
CA GLY A 221 2.54 -7.76 15.35
C GLY A 221 1.25 -7.28 15.98
N PHE A 222 1.28 -7.19 17.31
CA PHE A 222 0.12 -6.84 18.15
C PHE A 222 -1.04 -7.83 18.03
N ALA A 223 -0.76 -9.15 18.02
CA ALA A 223 -1.81 -10.16 18.04
C ALA A 223 -2.86 -9.86 19.15
N PRO A 224 -4.17 -9.95 18.86
CA PRO A 224 -4.81 -10.51 17.66
C PRO A 224 -4.93 -9.56 16.45
N TYR A 225 -4.33 -8.38 16.48
CA TYR A 225 -4.28 -7.42 15.38
C TYR A 225 -3.12 -7.72 14.41
N PHE A 226 -3.03 -6.92 13.35
CA PHE A 226 -2.08 -7.08 12.25
C PHE A 226 -1.32 -5.79 11.95
N GLU A 227 -0.89 -5.09 12.98
CA GLU A 227 -0.11 -3.85 12.83
C GLU A 227 1.25 -4.17 12.21
N GLU A 228 1.61 -3.44 11.15
CA GLU A 228 2.90 -3.62 10.48
C GLU A 228 4.02 -3.00 11.33
N LEU A 229 4.99 -3.84 11.69
CA LEU A 229 6.16 -3.49 12.49
C LEU A 229 7.38 -3.16 11.62
N GLY A 230 7.39 -3.61 10.37
CA GLY A 230 8.50 -3.37 9.46
C GLY A 230 8.54 -4.34 8.30
N HIS A 231 9.38 -4.01 7.32
CA HIS A 231 9.45 -4.66 6.02
C HIS A 231 10.89 -4.90 5.60
N VAL A 232 11.16 -6.02 4.94
CA VAL A 232 12.43 -6.28 4.23
C VAL A 232 12.13 -6.37 2.75
N CYS A 233 12.70 -5.46 1.97
CA CYS A 233 12.52 -5.34 0.53
C CYS A 233 13.74 -5.91 -0.22
N ARG A 234 13.48 -6.76 -1.21
CA ARG A 234 14.50 -7.37 -2.06
C ARG A 234 14.06 -7.48 -3.52
N ALA A 235 15.03 -7.67 -4.41
CA ALA A 235 14.76 -7.97 -5.81
C ALA A 235 14.09 -9.36 -5.96
N PRO A 236 13.19 -9.53 -6.96
CA PRO A 236 12.55 -10.81 -7.22
C PRO A 236 13.57 -11.89 -7.63
N GLY A 237 13.27 -13.15 -7.33
CA GLY A 237 14.09 -14.31 -7.70
C GLY A 237 15.24 -14.59 -6.73
N THR A 238 15.28 -13.90 -5.58
CA THR A 238 16.32 -14.07 -4.56
C THR A 238 15.85 -14.88 -3.36
N GLY A 239 14.53 -15.01 -3.16
CA GLY A 239 13.90 -15.80 -2.11
C GLY A 239 13.44 -17.19 -2.59
N PRO A 240 13.27 -18.16 -1.67
CA PRO A 240 12.94 -19.56 -2.00
C PRO A 240 11.51 -19.75 -2.56
N HIS A 241 10.63 -18.78 -2.32
CA HIS A 241 9.21 -18.86 -2.66
C HIS A 241 8.78 -17.86 -3.74
N ASP A 242 9.72 -17.08 -4.27
CA ASP A 242 9.42 -15.90 -5.09
C ASP A 242 8.60 -16.26 -6.33
N GLN A 243 8.93 -17.35 -7.03
CA GLN A 243 8.17 -17.73 -8.23
C GLN A 243 6.70 -18.03 -7.93
N GLN A 244 6.41 -18.75 -6.84
CA GLN A 244 5.03 -19.06 -6.46
C GLN A 244 4.24 -17.81 -6.06
N LEU A 245 4.90 -16.88 -5.35
CA LEU A 245 4.31 -15.58 -4.98
C LEU A 245 4.01 -14.75 -6.23
N ILE A 246 4.97 -14.68 -7.16
CA ILE A 246 4.85 -13.96 -8.43
C ILE A 246 3.71 -14.53 -9.27
N ASP A 247 3.68 -15.84 -9.49
CA ASP A 247 2.65 -16.48 -10.33
C ASP A 247 1.25 -16.22 -9.77
N THR A 248 1.10 -16.31 -8.44
CA THR A 248 -0.18 -16.07 -7.76
C THR A 248 -0.60 -14.61 -7.85
N ALA A 249 0.33 -13.68 -7.64
CA ALA A 249 0.06 -12.25 -7.81
C ALA A 249 -0.32 -11.94 -9.26
N VAL A 250 0.43 -12.40 -10.27
CA VAL A 250 0.12 -12.19 -11.70
C VAL A 250 -1.27 -12.75 -12.06
N ALA A 251 -1.64 -13.92 -11.54
CA ALA A 251 -2.98 -14.47 -11.72
C ALA A 251 -4.06 -13.57 -11.09
N ALA A 252 -3.80 -13.01 -9.90
CA ALA A 252 -4.69 -12.06 -9.24
C ALA A 252 -4.89 -10.77 -10.06
N HIS A 253 -3.83 -10.20 -10.66
CA HIS A 253 -3.94 -9.03 -11.53
C HIS A 253 -4.89 -9.28 -12.71
N ARG A 254 -4.76 -10.44 -13.35
CA ARG A 254 -5.64 -10.86 -14.47
C ARG A 254 -7.09 -11.03 -13.99
N ALA A 255 -7.31 -11.69 -12.86
CA ALA A 255 -8.64 -11.88 -12.27
C ALA A 255 -9.35 -10.55 -11.96
N LEU A 256 -8.59 -9.54 -11.51
CA LEU A 256 -9.11 -8.21 -11.20
C LEU A 256 -9.22 -7.28 -12.41
N GLY A 257 -8.75 -7.70 -13.59
CA GLY A 257 -8.76 -6.87 -14.79
C GLY A 257 -7.83 -5.67 -14.70
N ILE A 258 -6.72 -5.79 -13.96
CA ILE A 258 -5.71 -4.74 -13.85
C ILE A 258 -4.87 -4.75 -15.12
N THR A 259 -4.93 -3.66 -15.88
CA THR A 259 -4.23 -3.52 -17.16
C THR A 259 -3.13 -2.47 -17.16
N VAL A 260 -3.16 -1.53 -16.21
CA VAL A 260 -2.19 -0.43 -16.14
C VAL A 260 -2.03 0.09 -14.72
N GLY A 261 -0.84 0.57 -14.39
CA GLY A 261 -0.52 1.24 -13.13
C GLY A 261 0.24 0.37 -12.13
N ALA A 262 0.63 0.96 -11.00
CA ALA A 262 1.29 0.24 -9.92
C ALA A 262 0.31 -0.54 -9.05
N THR A 263 0.80 -1.60 -8.43
CA THR A 263 0.04 -2.44 -7.51
C THR A 263 0.89 -2.92 -6.35
N HIS A 264 0.23 -3.08 -5.20
CA HIS A 264 0.75 -3.71 -4.00
C HIS A 264 -0.11 -4.93 -3.68
N SER A 265 0.45 -6.12 -3.88
CA SER A 265 -0.26 -7.40 -3.70
C SER A 265 0.20 -8.09 -2.43
N GLU A 266 -0.68 -8.32 -1.46
CA GLU A 266 -0.37 -8.99 -0.20
C GLU A 266 -0.80 -10.47 -0.23
N LEU A 267 0.08 -11.35 0.25
CA LEU A 267 -0.13 -12.79 0.29
C LEU A 267 0.42 -13.38 1.58
N ARG A 268 -0.12 -14.52 2.02
CA ARG A 268 0.55 -15.38 3.02
C ARG A 268 0.98 -16.69 2.39
N MET A 269 2.19 -17.12 2.69
CA MET A 269 2.69 -18.43 2.30
C MET A 269 2.20 -19.48 3.29
N THR A 270 1.13 -20.19 2.94
CA THR A 270 0.56 -21.26 3.77
C THR A 270 1.23 -22.60 3.51
N ALA A 271 0.90 -23.62 4.31
CA ALA A 271 1.35 -24.99 4.06
C ALA A 271 0.92 -25.53 2.67
N ASP A 272 -0.18 -25.00 2.11
CA ASP A 272 -0.69 -25.36 0.78
C ASP A 272 -0.19 -24.43 -0.34
N GLY A 273 0.78 -23.57 -0.05
CA GLY A 273 1.28 -22.54 -0.96
C GLY A 273 0.72 -21.14 -0.68
N PRO A 274 1.04 -20.17 -1.55
CA PRO A 274 0.67 -18.77 -1.35
C PRO A 274 -0.82 -18.55 -1.57
N ARG A 275 -1.44 -17.72 -0.72
CA ARG A 275 -2.84 -17.29 -0.88
C ARG A 275 -2.95 -15.78 -0.76
N MET A 276 -3.72 -15.19 -1.67
CA MET A 276 -3.97 -13.75 -1.74
C MET A 276 -4.72 -13.26 -0.48
N ILE A 277 -4.20 -12.19 0.10
CA ILE A 277 -4.90 -11.36 1.09
C ILE A 277 -5.57 -10.18 0.39
N GLU A 278 -4.83 -9.39 -0.39
CA GLU A 278 -5.32 -8.14 -0.96
C GLU A 278 -4.50 -7.73 -2.20
N VAL A 279 -5.09 -6.98 -3.11
CA VAL A 279 -4.38 -6.26 -4.18
C VAL A 279 -4.85 -4.81 -4.17
N ALA A 280 -3.98 -3.91 -3.73
CA ALA A 280 -4.20 -2.48 -3.83
C ALA A 280 -3.66 -1.97 -5.17
N ALA A 281 -4.51 -1.32 -5.98
CA ALA A 281 -4.13 -0.78 -7.29
C ALA A 281 -3.44 0.59 -7.20
N ARG A 282 -2.36 0.64 -6.42
CA ARG A 282 -1.46 1.78 -6.23
C ARG A 282 -0.12 1.30 -5.70
N LEU A 283 0.83 2.23 -5.57
CA LEU A 283 2.06 1.97 -4.84
C LEU A 283 1.80 1.60 -3.36
N GLY A 284 2.61 0.68 -2.85
CA GLY A 284 2.59 0.24 -1.45
C GLY A 284 2.70 1.38 -0.43
N GLY A 285 2.15 1.14 0.75
CA GLY A 285 2.30 2.01 1.93
C GLY A 285 3.71 1.94 2.52
N ASP A 286 3.90 2.52 3.70
CA ASP A 286 5.08 2.27 4.55
C ASP A 286 6.44 2.51 3.87
N GLN A 287 6.45 3.44 2.91
CA GLN A 287 7.59 3.72 2.06
C GLN A 287 8.15 2.49 1.31
N ILE A 288 7.41 1.39 1.19
CA ILE A 288 7.85 0.16 0.52
C ILE A 288 8.46 0.43 -0.86
N PRO A 289 7.89 1.28 -1.74
CA PRO A 289 8.52 1.57 -3.04
C PRO A 289 9.86 2.30 -2.91
N TYR A 290 10.00 3.19 -1.93
CA TYR A 290 11.27 3.87 -1.65
C TYR A 290 12.31 2.89 -1.10
N VAL A 291 11.92 2.02 -0.18
CA VAL A 291 12.81 0.99 0.40
C VAL A 291 13.27 0.02 -0.70
N HIS A 292 12.40 -0.38 -1.63
CA HIS A 292 12.80 -1.16 -2.81
C HIS A 292 13.79 -0.44 -3.71
N ARG A 293 13.61 0.87 -3.93
CA ARG A 293 14.58 1.68 -4.68
C ARG A 293 15.95 1.69 -4.00
N LEU A 294 16.00 1.72 -2.67
CA LEU A 294 17.26 1.61 -1.92
C LEU A 294 17.88 0.21 -2.01
N ALA A 295 17.06 -0.84 -2.01
CA ALA A 295 17.51 -2.22 -2.13
C ALA A 295 18.13 -2.49 -3.51
N SER A 296 17.33 -2.28 -4.56
CA SER A 296 17.56 -2.76 -5.93
C SER A 296 17.92 -1.66 -6.93
N GLY A 297 17.61 -0.40 -6.63
CA GLY A 297 17.69 0.71 -7.59
C GLY A 297 16.45 0.87 -8.47
N VAL A 298 15.50 -0.06 -8.44
CA VAL A 298 14.27 0.00 -9.24
C VAL A 298 13.37 1.14 -8.72
N ASP A 299 13.01 2.05 -9.62
CA ASP A 299 12.15 3.19 -9.32
C ASP A 299 10.71 2.94 -9.81
N MET A 300 9.85 2.44 -8.91
CA MET A 300 8.46 2.14 -9.25
C MET A 300 7.63 3.39 -9.58
N VAL A 301 8.01 4.57 -9.08
CA VAL A 301 7.31 5.82 -9.42
C VAL A 301 7.56 6.16 -10.89
N ALA A 302 8.82 6.10 -11.31
CA ALA A 302 9.22 6.28 -12.71
C ALA A 302 8.52 5.29 -13.65
N LEU A 303 8.57 4.00 -13.31
CA LEU A 303 7.92 2.93 -14.08
C LEU A 303 6.39 3.12 -14.17
N THR A 304 5.75 3.60 -13.11
CA THR A 304 4.30 3.89 -13.13
C THR A 304 3.97 5.01 -14.10
N VAL A 305 4.77 6.08 -14.13
CA VAL A 305 4.59 7.17 -15.10
C VAL A 305 4.77 6.66 -16.52
N GLU A 306 5.79 5.83 -16.77
CA GLU A 306 6.03 5.25 -18.10
C GLU A 306 4.90 4.32 -18.53
N ALA A 307 4.30 3.56 -17.62
CA ALA A 307 3.13 2.75 -17.89
C ALA A 307 1.89 3.59 -18.24
N LEU A 308 1.71 4.75 -17.59
CA LEU A 308 0.57 5.64 -17.82
C LEU A 308 0.71 6.52 -19.06
N THR A 309 1.94 6.81 -19.49
CA THR A 309 2.21 7.85 -20.51
C THR A 309 2.86 7.32 -21.78
N GLY A 310 3.49 6.14 -21.73
CA GLY A 310 4.28 5.60 -22.83
C GLY A 310 3.49 5.14 -24.06
N GLY A 311 2.18 5.39 -24.12
CA GLY A 311 1.26 5.02 -25.21
C GLY A 311 0.88 6.16 -26.17
N ALA A 312 1.45 7.37 -26.06
CA ALA A 312 1.11 8.50 -26.93
C ALA A 312 1.62 8.39 -28.40
N GLY A 313 1.80 7.17 -28.92
CA GLY A 313 2.10 6.88 -30.31
C GLY A 313 1.05 5.95 -30.92
N THR A 314 0.29 6.45 -31.87
CA THR A 314 -0.74 5.78 -32.68
C THR A 314 -0.48 4.28 -32.93
N GLU A 315 -1.30 3.41 -32.31
CA GLU A 315 -1.17 1.94 -32.33
C GLU A 315 -1.72 1.24 -33.58
N SER A 316 -2.16 1.94 -34.62
CA SER A 316 -2.90 1.29 -35.71
C SER A 316 -2.07 0.47 -36.70
N ASP A 317 -0.74 0.34 -36.56
CA ASP A 317 0.10 -0.22 -37.66
C ASP A 317 1.30 -1.11 -37.27
N ARG A 318 1.44 -1.57 -36.02
CA ARG A 318 2.56 -2.48 -35.66
C ARG A 318 2.19 -3.95 -35.77
N THR A 319 2.99 -4.70 -36.54
CA THR A 319 2.94 -6.17 -36.65
C THR A 319 3.32 -6.84 -35.32
N GLU A 320 2.88 -8.08 -35.08
CA GLU A 320 3.20 -8.85 -33.85
C GLU A 320 4.70 -8.92 -33.55
N SER A 321 5.56 -8.96 -34.57
CA SER A 321 7.03 -8.97 -34.41
C SER A 321 7.59 -7.63 -33.91
N ALA A 322 7.01 -6.50 -34.36
CA ALA A 322 7.40 -5.17 -33.89
C ALA A 322 6.86 -4.86 -32.48
N ARG A 323 5.77 -5.52 -32.08
CA ARG A 323 5.32 -5.56 -30.69
C ARG A 323 6.32 -6.33 -29.84
N ALA A 324 6.74 -7.54 -30.26
CA ALA A 324 7.72 -8.35 -29.53
C ALA A 324 9.12 -7.70 -29.36
N GLU A 325 9.59 -6.89 -30.31
CA GLU A 325 10.86 -6.15 -30.17
C GLU A 325 10.70 -4.89 -29.28
N ALA A 326 9.61 -4.15 -29.41
CA ALA A 326 9.29 -3.06 -28.47
C ALA A 326 9.02 -3.60 -27.05
N ASP A 327 8.51 -4.83 -26.93
CA ASP A 327 8.31 -5.58 -25.69
C ASP A 327 9.65 -5.99 -25.03
N ALA A 328 10.74 -6.18 -25.77
CA ALA A 328 12.05 -6.43 -25.18
C ALA A 328 12.70 -5.16 -24.62
N ASP A 329 12.41 -4.00 -25.24
CA ASP A 329 12.93 -2.69 -24.84
C ASP A 329 12.13 -2.03 -23.72
N LEU A 330 10.82 -2.30 -23.62
CA LEU A 330 9.90 -1.68 -22.65
C LEU A 330 10.30 -1.92 -21.18
N TRP A 331 11.06 -2.97 -20.93
CA TRP A 331 11.51 -3.41 -19.61
C TRP A 331 13.01 -3.73 -19.58
N ALA A 332 13.78 -3.31 -20.59
CA ALA A 332 15.23 -3.52 -20.66
C ALA A 332 15.99 -2.93 -19.45
N ASP A 333 15.41 -1.93 -18.78
CA ASP A 333 15.98 -1.33 -17.56
C ASP A 333 15.71 -2.14 -16.27
N THR A 334 14.97 -3.25 -16.34
CA THR A 334 14.88 -4.27 -15.27
C THR A 334 15.83 -5.45 -15.46
N ASP A 335 16.78 -5.34 -16.40
CA ASP A 335 17.89 -6.26 -16.58
C ASP A 335 18.56 -6.56 -15.20
N PRO A 336 18.67 -7.84 -14.81
CA PRO A 336 19.43 -8.27 -13.63
C PRO A 336 20.84 -7.65 -13.52
N GLY A 337 21.44 -7.22 -14.65
CA GLY A 337 22.72 -6.50 -14.69
C GLY A 337 22.70 -5.06 -14.14
N ARG A 338 21.54 -4.44 -13.92
CA ARG A 338 21.38 -3.09 -13.32
C ARG A 338 20.79 -3.11 -11.90
N VAL A 339 20.28 -4.25 -11.44
CA VAL A 339 19.82 -4.44 -10.06
C VAL A 339 21.02 -4.34 -9.13
N ARG A 340 20.96 -3.40 -8.17
CA ARG A 340 21.97 -3.33 -7.12
C ARG A 340 21.81 -4.55 -6.22
N PRO A 341 22.86 -5.36 -6.01
CA PRO A 341 22.79 -6.45 -5.05
C PRO A 341 22.61 -5.86 -3.64
N GLY A 342 21.70 -6.45 -2.88
CA GLY A 342 21.46 -6.12 -1.47
C GLY A 342 19.98 -6.15 -1.08
N VAL A 343 19.76 -5.75 0.16
CA VAL A 343 18.43 -5.64 0.78
C VAL A 343 18.31 -4.30 1.48
N ALA A 344 17.09 -3.79 1.56
CA ALA A 344 16.79 -2.66 2.43
C ALA A 344 15.56 -2.98 3.26
N GLY A 345 15.43 -2.34 4.41
CA GLY A 345 14.31 -2.57 5.29
C GLY A 345 13.96 -1.35 6.08
N ILE A 346 12.70 -1.33 6.51
CA ILE A 346 12.12 -0.30 7.35
C ILE A 346 11.61 -0.94 8.64
N ARG A 347 11.82 -0.27 9.77
CA ARG A 347 11.24 -0.64 11.06
C ARG A 347 10.35 0.49 11.54
N MET A 348 9.11 0.17 11.87
CA MET A 348 8.16 1.08 12.50
C MET A 348 8.39 1.10 14.01
N LEU A 349 8.38 2.30 14.59
CA LEU A 349 8.56 2.51 16.02
C LEU A 349 7.18 2.67 16.66
N TYR A 350 6.87 1.84 17.65
CA TYR A 350 5.62 1.93 18.42
C TYR A 350 5.92 2.26 19.88
N PRO A 351 4.97 2.89 20.60
CA PRO A 351 5.10 3.07 22.04
C PRO A 351 5.01 1.72 22.76
N GLN A 352 5.67 1.60 23.93
CA GLN A 352 5.62 0.36 24.72
C GLN A 352 4.27 0.16 25.42
N HIS A 353 3.52 1.24 25.64
CA HIS A 353 2.19 1.28 26.21
C HIS A 353 1.49 2.58 25.81
N ASP A 354 0.17 2.66 26.03
CA ASP A 354 -0.58 3.90 25.87
C ASP A 354 -0.05 5.01 26.78
N GLY A 355 -0.10 6.26 26.31
CA GLY A 355 0.36 7.38 27.11
C GLY A 355 0.65 8.64 26.30
N VAL A 356 1.44 9.52 26.91
CA VAL A 356 1.90 10.77 26.31
C VAL A 356 3.39 10.67 26.04
N VAL A 357 3.80 11.04 24.83
CA VAL A 357 5.21 11.11 24.46
C VAL A 357 5.89 12.19 25.29
N ARG A 358 6.92 11.84 26.07
CA ARG A 358 7.68 12.78 26.91
C ARG A 358 9.03 13.14 26.36
N ALA A 359 9.72 12.18 25.75
CA ALA A 359 11.00 12.45 25.13
C ALA A 359 11.20 11.53 23.93
N LEU A 360 11.71 12.11 22.84
CA LEU A 360 12.19 11.38 21.67
C LEU A 360 13.62 11.81 21.37
N GLY A 361 14.54 10.86 21.24
CA GLY A 361 15.95 11.16 21.01
C GLY A 361 16.64 10.09 20.17
N ALA A 362 17.56 10.53 19.32
CA ALA A 362 18.44 9.67 18.55
C ALA A 362 19.90 10.11 18.78
N PRO A 363 20.86 9.17 18.83
CA PRO A 363 22.28 9.50 18.94
C PRO A 363 22.80 10.23 17.68
N GLU A 364 23.78 11.10 17.85
CA GLU A 364 24.49 11.77 16.76
C GLU A 364 26.02 11.62 16.94
N PRO A 365 26.78 11.17 15.91
CA PRO A 365 26.34 10.75 14.57
C PRO A 365 25.92 9.26 14.51
N ALA A 366 24.80 8.98 13.84
CA ALA A 366 24.26 7.61 13.73
C ALA A 366 24.08 7.08 12.30
N GLY A 367 24.69 7.73 11.30
CA GLY A 367 24.60 7.30 9.90
C GLY A 367 25.17 5.90 9.57
N HIS A 368 25.85 5.26 10.52
CA HIS A 368 26.27 3.85 10.41
C HIS A 368 25.17 2.85 10.81
N LEU A 369 24.16 3.31 11.57
CA LEU A 369 23.03 2.51 12.03
C LEU A 369 21.85 2.58 11.06
N TRP A 370 21.63 3.72 10.41
CA TRP A 370 20.52 3.89 9.48
C TRP A 370 20.87 4.80 8.31
N ARG A 371 20.10 4.62 7.23
CA ARG A 371 20.07 5.54 6.09
C ARG A 371 19.17 6.73 6.39
N GLU A 372 18.04 6.48 7.02
CA GLU A 372 17.01 7.48 7.34
C GLU A 372 16.33 7.11 8.66
N MET A 373 15.99 8.13 9.45
CA MET A 373 15.21 8.01 10.67
C MET A 373 14.31 9.23 10.77
N VAL A 374 13.01 9.01 11.00
CA VAL A 374 12.01 10.08 11.05
C VAL A 374 11.05 9.82 12.19
N TRP A 375 10.85 10.82 13.05
CA TRP A 375 9.76 10.87 14.02
C TRP A 375 8.47 11.32 13.33
N HIS A 376 7.36 10.64 13.61
CA HIS A 376 6.02 10.95 13.09
C HIS A 376 5.19 11.78 14.06
N VAL A 377 5.63 11.84 15.31
CA VAL A 377 4.95 12.53 16.39
C VAL A 377 5.92 13.44 17.13
N GLU A 378 5.37 14.44 17.79
CA GLU A 378 6.11 15.36 18.65
C GLU A 378 5.90 15.00 20.13
N GLU A 379 6.77 15.50 20.99
CA GLU A 379 6.58 15.45 22.44
C GLU A 379 5.25 16.11 22.84
N GLY A 380 4.57 15.54 23.82
CA GLY A 380 3.21 15.92 24.23
C GLY A 380 2.10 15.20 23.46
N ARG A 381 2.40 14.46 22.38
CA ARG A 381 1.38 13.70 21.66
C ARG A 381 0.86 12.52 22.49
N HIS A 382 -0.47 12.36 22.52
CA HIS A 382 -1.10 11.14 23.02
C HIS A 382 -1.03 10.02 21.98
N VAL A 383 -0.65 8.83 22.42
CA VAL A 383 -0.50 7.62 21.60
C VAL A 383 -1.21 6.45 22.26
N GLN A 384 -1.87 5.62 21.46
CA GLN A 384 -2.67 4.49 21.93
C GLN A 384 -2.41 3.27 21.06
N LEU A 385 -2.24 2.10 21.67
CA LEU A 385 -2.10 0.85 20.96
C LEU A 385 -3.48 0.26 20.59
N PRO A 386 -3.54 -0.68 19.62
CA PRO A 386 -4.80 -1.35 19.30
C PRO A 386 -5.44 -2.02 20.52
N PRO A 387 -6.79 -2.01 20.63
CA PRO A 387 -7.75 -1.49 19.65
C PRO A 387 -8.05 0.02 19.80
N ARG A 388 -7.44 0.71 20.77
CA ARG A 388 -7.78 2.11 21.08
C ARG A 388 -7.20 3.10 20.07
N GLY A 389 -6.08 2.76 19.47
CA GLY A 389 -5.51 3.47 18.33
C GLY A 389 -4.92 2.50 17.32
N PHE A 390 -5.04 2.82 16.04
CA PHE A 390 -4.41 2.09 14.94
C PHE A 390 -3.33 2.95 14.32
N LEU A 391 -2.26 2.33 13.81
CA LEU A 391 -1.15 3.04 13.16
C LEU A 391 -0.50 4.12 14.06
N SER A 392 -0.52 3.94 15.38
CA SER A 392 0.06 4.87 16.38
C SER A 392 1.59 4.80 16.43
N ARG A 393 2.22 4.98 15.26
CA ARG A 393 3.66 4.93 15.09
C ARG A 393 4.28 6.21 15.61
N LEU A 394 5.35 6.07 16.38
CA LEU A 394 6.18 7.18 16.84
C LEU A 394 7.09 7.68 15.73
N GLY A 395 7.48 6.80 14.81
CA GLY A 395 8.45 7.08 13.77
C GLY A 395 8.84 5.82 13.01
N HIS A 396 9.89 5.91 12.22
CA HIS A 396 10.50 4.77 11.56
C HIS A 396 12.01 4.93 11.35
N VAL A 397 12.66 3.81 11.07
CA VAL A 397 14.07 3.74 10.70
C VAL A 397 14.20 2.92 9.43
N ILE A 398 15.00 3.39 8.46
CA ILE A 398 15.36 2.64 7.25
C ILE A 398 16.86 2.34 7.25
N ALA A 399 17.20 1.11 6.89
CA ALA A 399 18.57 0.69 6.65
C ALA A 399 18.70 -0.12 5.36
N ARG A 400 19.94 -0.20 4.84
CA ARG A 400 20.34 -1.06 3.73
C ARG A 400 21.47 -1.96 4.20
N ALA A 401 21.57 -3.18 3.69
CA ALA A 401 22.73 -4.06 3.88
C ALA A 401 22.91 -4.97 2.66
N ASP A 402 23.99 -5.74 2.64
CA ASP A 402 24.27 -6.68 1.55
C ASP A 402 23.43 -7.96 1.67
N ASP A 403 23.08 -8.35 2.91
CA ASP A 403 22.23 -9.50 3.20
C ASP A 403 21.24 -9.21 4.33
N GLU A 404 20.18 -10.01 4.41
CA GLU A 404 19.07 -9.84 5.35
C GLU A 404 19.50 -9.95 6.82
N ARG A 405 20.45 -10.84 7.13
CA ARG A 405 20.92 -11.00 8.51
C ARG A 405 21.62 -9.73 8.98
N GLN A 406 22.50 -9.15 8.16
CA GLN A 406 23.14 -7.88 8.45
C GLN A 406 22.13 -6.73 8.59
N LEU A 407 21.11 -6.70 7.72
CA LEU A 407 20.05 -5.71 7.78
C LEU A 407 19.30 -5.77 9.12
N ARG A 408 18.91 -6.97 9.55
CA ARG A 408 18.19 -7.18 10.82
C ARG A 408 19.04 -6.72 12.01
N VAL A 409 20.31 -7.12 12.09
CA VAL A 409 21.24 -6.67 13.13
C VAL A 409 21.35 -5.15 13.17
N ARG A 410 21.44 -4.51 12.01
CA ARG A 410 21.55 -3.06 11.89
C ARG A 410 20.27 -2.34 12.35
N LEU A 411 19.09 -2.81 11.91
CA LEU A 411 17.81 -2.24 12.34
C LEU A 411 17.57 -2.42 13.84
N ASP A 412 17.91 -3.58 14.40
CA ASP A 412 17.72 -3.84 15.83
C ASP A 412 18.68 -2.97 16.67
N ALA A 413 19.94 -2.81 16.24
CA ALA A 413 20.89 -1.89 16.87
C ALA A 413 20.42 -0.42 16.78
N ALA A 414 19.85 -0.03 15.64
CA ALA A 414 19.27 1.30 15.46
C ALA A 414 18.16 1.58 16.46
N VAL A 415 17.15 0.70 16.54
CA VAL A 415 16.03 0.85 17.49
C VAL A 415 16.53 0.88 18.94
N ALA A 416 17.45 -0.02 19.31
CA ALA A 416 17.99 -0.09 20.66
C ALA A 416 18.77 1.17 21.07
N SER A 417 19.25 1.97 20.10
CA SER A 417 19.97 3.21 20.35
C SER A 417 19.06 4.42 20.57
N LEU A 418 17.76 4.31 20.28
CA LEU A 418 16.81 5.41 20.41
C LEU A 418 16.35 5.59 21.86
N ARG A 419 16.20 6.84 22.29
CA ARG A 419 15.55 7.21 23.54
C ARG A 419 14.07 7.51 23.26
N ILE A 420 13.18 6.70 23.81
CA ILE A 420 11.73 6.87 23.72
C ILE A 420 11.16 6.80 25.13
N GLU A 421 10.56 7.89 25.60
CA GLU A 421 9.91 7.96 26.90
C GLU A 421 8.42 8.25 26.72
N ILE A 422 7.58 7.31 27.18
CA ILE A 422 6.13 7.45 27.20
C ILE A 422 5.70 7.49 28.65
N GLU A 423 4.97 8.53 29.04
CA GLU A 423 4.32 8.58 30.36
C GLU A 423 2.94 7.91 30.26
N ALA A 424 2.72 6.88 31.05
CA ALA A 424 1.42 6.21 31.12
C ALA A 424 0.36 7.19 31.63
N VAL A 425 -0.74 7.31 30.89
CA VAL A 425 -1.92 8.06 31.33
C VAL A 425 -3.02 7.02 31.59
N PRO A 426 -3.69 7.05 32.77
CA PRO A 426 -4.81 6.17 33.02
C PRO A 426 -5.87 6.35 31.94
N ALA A 427 -6.48 5.23 31.50
CA ALA A 427 -7.51 5.29 30.48
C ALA A 427 -8.67 6.18 30.95
N PRO A 428 -9.24 7.04 30.08
CA PRO A 428 -10.53 7.67 30.39
C PRO A 428 -11.57 6.55 30.53
N GLY A 429 -11.89 6.16 31.76
CA GLY A 429 -12.75 5.02 32.07
C GLY A 429 -12.37 4.22 33.33
N ASP A 430 -11.14 4.37 33.86
CA ASP A 430 -10.72 3.76 35.13
C ASP A 430 -10.98 4.66 36.36
N LEU A 431 -11.77 5.74 36.19
CA LEU A 431 -12.26 6.57 37.28
C LEU A 431 -13.80 6.61 37.23
N ALA A 432 -14.37 5.78 38.12
CA ALA A 432 -15.77 5.72 38.59
C ALA A 432 -16.83 5.10 37.66
#